data_AF-A0A2G8LPL2-F1
#
_entry.id   AF-A0A2G8LPL2-F1
#
_cell.length_a   1.000
_cell.length_b   1.000
_cell.length_c   1.000
_cell.angle_alpha   90.00
_cell.angle_beta   90.00
_cell.angle_gamma   90.00
#
_symmetry.space_group_name_H-M   'P 1'
#
loop_
_entity.id
_entity.type
_entity.pdbx_description
1 polymer ?
#
loop_
_entity_poly.entity_id
_entity_poly.type
_entity_poly.pdbx_seq_one_letter_code
_entity_poly.pdbx_strand_id
1 'polypeptide(L)'
;MCRAKQKKERKSSRVKAVAEGESDNSEDLEEELLHIHAMNVVKGSAKANVVEANIEGVPISMEVDTGQEYTNSIETFFKKLNSKVKLHATKVVLKTYLGDKIPVHGKGKVRVHYNGHEQMLPIYVVEGNGPALMGRDWLLELPLDWQNIKKIQSPNVPKQNIEEHTANSGVFNKEIGKLKGVHALLQ
;
A
#
# COMPACT_ATOMS: atom_id res chain seq x y z
N MET A 1 4.68 47.23 50.67
CA MET A 1 5.15 45.96 51.29
C MET A 1 6.18 45.31 50.40
N CYS A 2 7.29 44.85 50.96
CA CYS A 2 8.36 44.10 50.29
C CYS A 2 7.95 42.67 49.90
N ARG A 3 8.40 42.15 48.75
CA ARG A 3 9.22 40.91 48.60
C ARG A 3 9.43 40.49 47.14
N ALA A 4 10.65 40.04 46.85
CA ALA A 4 11.19 39.60 45.57
C ALA A 4 10.58 38.27 45.05
N LYS A 5 10.60 38.06 43.72
CA LYS A 5 10.38 36.77 43.06
C LYS A 5 11.54 36.48 42.10
N GLN A 6 12.20 35.34 42.29
CA GLN A 6 13.17 34.78 41.36
C GLN A 6 12.60 33.55 40.62
N LYS A 7 13.05 33.46 39.35
CA LYS A 7 13.34 32.26 38.53
C LYS A 7 12.18 31.48 37.86
N LYS A 8 12.16 31.53 36.53
CA LYS A 8 12.18 30.31 35.69
C LYS A 8 12.79 30.61 34.30
N GLU A 9 13.86 29.88 34.01
CA GLU A 9 14.64 29.91 32.77
C GLU A 9 13.81 29.40 31.59
N ARG A 10 13.82 30.13 30.46
CA ARG A 10 13.30 29.69 29.17
C ARG A 10 14.42 28.94 28.45
N LYS A 11 14.29 27.62 28.29
CA LYS A 11 15.23 26.82 27.48
C LYS A 11 14.94 27.01 25.98
N SER A 12 16.04 27.27 25.28
CA SER A 12 16.21 27.58 23.87
C SER A 12 16.00 26.35 22.98
N SER A 13 15.24 26.48 21.89
CA SER A 13 15.46 25.69 20.67
C SER A 13 16.09 26.59 19.61
N ARG A 14 17.36 26.30 19.29
CA ARG A 14 18.09 26.92 18.18
C ARG A 14 17.53 26.37 16.87
N VAL A 15 16.94 27.24 16.06
CA VAL A 15 16.79 27.04 14.62
C VAL A 15 18.11 27.45 13.98
N LYS A 16 18.75 26.57 13.22
CA LYS A 16 19.82 26.94 12.28
C LYS A 16 19.41 26.44 10.90
N ALA A 17 18.95 27.37 10.08
CA ALA A 17 19.06 27.27 8.63
C ALA A 17 20.51 27.58 8.25
N VAL A 18 21.07 26.81 7.32
CA VAL A 18 22.24 27.19 6.53
C VAL A 18 21.99 26.69 5.11
N ALA A 19 22.00 27.62 4.17
CA ALA A 19 22.07 27.40 2.74
C ALA A 19 23.51 27.64 2.26
N GLU A 20 23.74 27.41 0.97
CA GLU A 20 24.99 27.40 0.17
C GLU A 20 25.53 25.97 0.01
N GLY A 21 25.57 25.34 -1.17
CA GLY A 21 25.42 25.80 -2.54
C GLY A 21 26.68 25.44 -3.33
N GLU A 22 26.74 24.24 -3.91
CA GLU A 22 27.65 23.90 -5.00
C GLU A 22 26.87 23.12 -6.05
N SER A 23 26.90 23.67 -7.26
CA SER A 23 26.29 23.16 -8.47
C SER A 23 27.11 21.98 -9.00
N ASP A 24 26.48 20.82 -9.11
CA ASP A 24 26.90 19.81 -10.08
C ASP A 24 25.68 19.36 -10.87
N ASN A 25 25.78 19.53 -12.18
CA ASN A 25 24.70 19.36 -13.13
C ASN A 25 24.49 17.86 -13.37
N SER A 26 23.74 17.20 -12.50
CA SER A 26 23.16 15.89 -12.79
C SER A 26 21.66 16.10 -13.00
N GLU A 27 21.16 15.68 -14.16
CA GLU A 27 19.72 15.68 -14.47
C GLU A 27 18.94 15.10 -13.28
N ASP A 28 18.23 15.97 -12.56
CA ASP A 28 17.35 15.62 -11.45
C ASP A 28 16.21 14.76 -12.00
N LEU A 29 16.47 13.46 -12.05
CA LEU A 29 15.47 12.47 -12.35
C LEU A 29 14.78 12.15 -11.03
N GLU A 30 13.71 12.89 -10.75
CA GLU A 30 12.85 12.66 -9.59
C GLU A 30 12.50 11.16 -9.47
N GLU A 31 13.05 10.51 -8.45
CA GLU A 31 12.71 9.12 -8.13
C GLU A 31 11.27 9.06 -7.63
N GLU A 32 10.40 8.39 -8.37
CA GLU A 32 9.03 8.13 -7.95
C GLU A 32 9.04 7.04 -6.86
N LEU A 33 8.81 7.45 -5.61
CA LEU A 33 8.89 6.64 -4.40
C LEU A 33 7.55 5.98 -4.08
N LEU A 34 7.48 4.64 -4.10
CA LEU A 34 6.22 3.93 -3.92
C LEU A 34 6.29 2.81 -2.87
N HIS A 35 5.31 2.80 -1.98
CA HIS A 35 5.19 1.84 -0.90
C HIS A 35 4.34 0.64 -1.36
N ILE A 36 4.89 -0.58 -1.23
CA ILE A 36 4.24 -1.88 -1.40
C ILE A 36 3.81 -2.38 -0.02
N HIS A 37 2.57 -2.89 0.05
CA HIS A 37 2.00 -3.51 1.24
C HIS A 37 2.12 -5.05 1.17
N ALA A 38 3.29 -5.60 1.49
CA ALA A 38 3.43 -7.05 1.65
C ALA A 38 3.30 -7.41 3.15
N MET A 39 2.17 -8.00 3.56
CA MET A 39 2.02 -8.57 4.91
C MET A 39 2.43 -10.04 4.92
N ASN A 40 3.26 -10.44 5.88
CA ASN A 40 3.47 -11.84 6.20
C ASN A 40 2.19 -12.44 6.78
N VAL A 41 1.69 -13.51 6.18
CA VAL A 41 0.47 -14.21 6.64
C VAL A 41 0.79 -15.01 7.90
N VAL A 42 0.27 -14.55 9.05
CA VAL A 42 0.21 -15.36 10.28
C VAL A 42 -0.95 -16.35 10.14
N LYS A 43 -0.73 -17.63 10.49
CA LYS A 43 -1.77 -18.68 10.48
C LYS A 43 -3.00 -18.20 11.27
N GLY A 44 -4.12 -17.99 10.57
CA GLY A 44 -5.38 -17.48 11.12
C GLY A 44 -5.91 -16.22 10.43
N SER A 45 -5.15 -15.59 9.54
CA SER A 45 -5.59 -14.40 8.78
C SER A 45 -6.76 -14.70 7.84
N ALA A 46 -7.69 -13.74 7.72
CA ALA A 46 -8.76 -13.76 6.74
C ALA A 46 -8.20 -14.03 5.33
N LYS A 47 -8.93 -14.83 4.52
CA LYS A 47 -8.53 -15.11 3.13
C LYS A 47 -8.30 -13.80 2.36
N ALA A 48 -7.21 -13.77 1.60
CA ALA A 48 -6.89 -12.70 0.66
C ALA A 48 -8.00 -12.54 -0.39
N ASN A 49 -8.14 -11.31 -0.90
CA ASN A 49 -9.01 -11.00 -2.03
C ASN A 49 -8.30 -11.38 -3.32
N VAL A 50 -8.57 -12.56 -3.85
CA VAL A 50 -7.91 -13.03 -5.07
C VAL A 50 -8.85 -12.92 -6.26
N VAL A 51 -8.33 -12.36 -7.34
CA VAL A 51 -8.99 -12.25 -8.65
C VAL A 51 -8.18 -13.02 -9.67
N GLU A 52 -8.86 -13.76 -10.55
CA GLU A 52 -8.23 -14.38 -11.71
C GLU A 52 -8.38 -13.45 -12.93
N ALA A 53 -7.26 -13.11 -13.56
CA ALA A 53 -7.22 -12.35 -14.80
C ALA A 53 -6.42 -13.14 -15.85
N ASN A 54 -6.82 -13.05 -17.12
CA ASN A 54 -6.04 -13.65 -18.20
C ASN A 54 -5.05 -12.62 -18.73
N ILE A 55 -3.76 -12.89 -18.55
CA ILE A 55 -2.65 -12.01 -18.93
C ILE A 55 -1.88 -12.69 -20.06
N GLU A 56 -1.85 -12.09 -21.24
CA GLU A 56 -1.17 -12.65 -22.43
C GLU A 56 -1.59 -14.08 -22.80
N GLY A 57 -2.86 -14.42 -22.55
CA GLY A 57 -3.42 -15.76 -22.77
C GLY A 57 -3.25 -16.71 -21.59
N VAL A 58 -2.59 -16.30 -20.50
CA VAL A 58 -2.33 -17.13 -19.32
C VAL A 58 -3.25 -16.70 -18.16
N PRO A 59 -4.05 -17.60 -17.58
CA PRO A 59 -4.83 -17.27 -16.38
C PRO A 59 -3.88 -17.12 -15.18
N ILE A 60 -3.97 -15.98 -14.49
CA ILE A 60 -3.13 -15.63 -13.34
C ILE A 60 -4.05 -15.18 -12.20
N SER A 61 -3.86 -15.78 -11.03
CA SER A 61 -4.46 -15.33 -9.78
C SER A 61 -3.62 -14.21 -9.17
N MET A 62 -4.27 -13.10 -8.84
CA MET A 62 -3.64 -11.91 -8.24
C MET A 62 -4.41 -11.49 -7.00
N GLU A 63 -3.70 -11.07 -5.96
CA GLU A 63 -4.30 -10.49 -4.77
C GLU A 63 -4.59 -9.00 -5.01
N VAL A 64 -5.82 -8.58 -4.71
CA VAL A 64 -6.24 -7.18 -4.79
C VAL A 64 -5.64 -6.42 -3.61
N ASP A 65 -4.78 -5.45 -3.91
CA ASP A 65 -4.10 -4.62 -2.93
C ASP A 65 -4.36 -3.13 -3.20
N THR A 66 -5.37 -2.58 -2.52
CA THR A 66 -5.71 -1.14 -2.59
C THR A 66 -4.62 -0.25 -1.98
N GLY A 67 -3.74 -0.81 -1.15
CA GLY A 67 -2.62 -0.12 -0.54
C GLY A 67 -1.46 0.10 -1.49
N GLN A 68 -1.39 -0.68 -2.57
CA GLN A 68 -0.33 -0.59 -3.57
C GLN A 68 -0.74 0.28 -4.76
N GLU A 69 0.18 1.10 -5.24
CA GLU A 69 -0.08 1.96 -6.39
C GLU A 69 0.06 1.23 -7.73
N TYR A 70 1.12 0.43 -7.87
CA TYR A 70 1.47 -0.24 -9.11
C TYR A 70 1.35 -1.75 -9.00
N THR A 71 0.71 -2.36 -9.99
CA THR A 71 0.57 -3.81 -10.12
C THR A 71 1.92 -4.46 -10.38
N ASN A 72 2.24 -5.48 -9.58
CA ASN A 72 3.49 -6.22 -9.72
C ASN A 72 3.30 -7.74 -9.65
N SER A 73 4.25 -8.45 -10.26
CA SER A 73 4.34 -9.90 -10.23
C SER A 73 5.77 -10.34 -9.98
N ILE A 74 5.94 -11.54 -9.42
CA ILE A 74 7.27 -12.13 -9.26
C ILE A 74 7.76 -12.78 -10.56
N GLU A 75 9.08 -12.90 -10.68
CA GLU A 75 9.76 -13.42 -11.87
C GLU A 75 9.22 -14.80 -12.31
N THR A 76 8.84 -15.67 -11.38
CA THR A 76 8.30 -17.00 -11.70
C THR A 76 6.95 -16.94 -12.42
N PHE A 77 6.11 -15.95 -12.13
CA PHE A 77 4.88 -15.70 -12.89
C PHE A 77 5.22 -15.13 -14.26
N PHE A 78 6.14 -14.17 -14.32
CA PHE A 78 6.54 -13.57 -15.58
C PHE A 78 7.13 -14.58 -16.57
N LYS A 79 7.92 -15.54 -16.08
CA LYS A 79 8.46 -16.65 -16.88
C LYS A 79 7.37 -17.48 -17.56
N LYS A 80 6.19 -17.62 -16.96
CA LYS A 80 5.05 -18.34 -17.57
C LYS A 80 4.46 -17.63 -18.79
N LEU A 81 4.71 -16.34 -18.96
CA LEU A 81 4.26 -15.57 -20.11
C LEU A 81 5.08 -15.87 -21.40
N ASN A 82 6.06 -16.78 -21.33
CA ASN A 82 6.80 -17.35 -22.47
C ASN A 82 7.35 -16.29 -23.44
N SER A 83 8.03 -15.25 -22.92
CA SER A 83 8.73 -14.19 -23.68
C SER A 83 7.87 -13.25 -24.55
N LYS A 84 6.54 -13.33 -24.46
CA LYS A 84 5.64 -12.41 -25.19
C LYS A 84 5.80 -10.94 -24.78
N VAL A 85 6.29 -10.72 -23.55
CA VAL A 85 6.38 -9.40 -22.92
C VAL A 85 7.84 -9.00 -22.82
N LYS A 86 8.18 -7.84 -23.37
CA LYS A 86 9.49 -7.22 -23.19
C LYS A 86 9.47 -6.36 -21.94
N LEU A 87 10.49 -6.51 -21.10
CA LEU A 87 10.72 -5.64 -19.96
C LEU A 87 11.64 -4.48 -20.36
N HIS A 88 11.30 -3.30 -19.86
CA HIS A 88 12.10 -2.09 -19.97
C HIS A 88 12.60 -1.67 -18.60
N ALA A 89 13.76 -1.02 -18.57
CA ALA A 89 14.27 -0.40 -17.35
C ALA A 89 13.27 0.63 -16.81
N THR A 90 13.18 0.73 -15.49
CA THR A 90 12.27 1.64 -14.79
C THR A 90 13.00 2.32 -13.65
N LYS A 91 12.64 3.58 -13.38
CA LYS A 91 13.13 4.36 -12.24
C LYS A 91 12.31 4.16 -10.97
N VAL A 92 11.15 3.50 -11.10
CA VAL A 92 10.27 3.19 -9.96
C VAL A 92 11.02 2.33 -8.94
N VAL A 93 11.07 2.82 -7.71
CA VAL A 93 11.60 2.08 -6.56
C VAL A 93 10.43 1.62 -5.72
N LEU A 94 10.27 0.30 -5.65
CA LEU A 94 9.26 -0.34 -4.83
C LEU A 94 9.86 -0.64 -3.44
N LYS A 95 9.15 -0.31 -2.37
CA LYS A 95 9.60 -0.54 -1.00
C LYS A 95 8.57 -1.30 -0.19
N THR A 96 9.00 -2.17 0.73
CA THR A 96 8.10 -2.69 1.75
C THR A 96 7.65 -1.57 2.68
N TYR A 97 6.63 -1.84 3.48
CA TYR A 97 6.19 -0.93 4.54
C TYR A 97 7.32 -0.54 5.51
N LEU A 98 8.26 -1.46 5.78
CA LEU A 98 9.41 -1.21 6.65
C LEU A 98 10.51 -0.37 5.98
N GLY A 99 10.33 0.01 4.71
CA GLY A 99 11.26 0.82 3.94
C GLY A 99 12.29 0.01 3.16
N ASP A 100 12.28 -1.32 3.25
CA ASP A 100 13.21 -2.18 2.51
C ASP A 100 12.94 -2.07 1.01
N LYS A 101 13.98 -1.83 0.22
CA LYS A 101 13.87 -1.78 -1.25
C LYS A 101 13.62 -3.18 -1.80
N ILE A 102 12.64 -3.28 -2.70
CA ILE A 102 12.32 -4.49 -3.46
C ILE A 102 12.98 -4.35 -4.84
N PRO A 103 13.91 -5.24 -5.21
CA PRO A 103 14.53 -5.20 -6.54
C PRO A 103 13.49 -5.36 -7.65
N VAL A 104 13.55 -4.47 -8.64
CA VAL A 104 12.65 -4.46 -9.81
C VAL A 104 13.44 -4.87 -11.05
N HIS A 105 13.04 -5.97 -11.69
CA HIS A 105 13.64 -6.47 -12.93
C HIS A 105 13.27 -5.59 -14.13
N GLY A 106 12.10 -4.95 -14.09
CA GLY A 106 11.67 -4.02 -15.12
C GLY A 106 10.16 -3.82 -15.15
N LYS A 107 9.74 -2.97 -16.09
CA LYS A 107 8.35 -2.68 -16.41
C LYS A 107 8.00 -3.25 -17.79
N GLY A 108 6.93 -4.00 -17.86
CA GLY A 108 6.33 -4.49 -19.11
C GLY A 108 4.98 -3.83 -19.38
N LYS A 109 4.45 -4.05 -20.58
CA LYS A 109 3.06 -3.77 -20.92
C LYS A 109 2.41 -5.07 -21.37
N VAL A 110 1.26 -5.41 -20.79
CA VAL A 110 0.59 -6.70 -20.99
C VAL A 110 -0.87 -6.53 -21.37
N ARG A 111 -1.36 -7.43 -22.21
CA ARG A 111 -2.76 -7.59 -22.57
C ARG A 111 -3.48 -8.34 -21.46
N VAL A 112 -4.41 -7.66 -20.81
CA VAL A 112 -5.21 -8.19 -19.71
C VAL A 112 -6.65 -8.36 -20.19
N HIS A 113 -7.19 -9.56 -20.04
CA HIS A 113 -8.60 -9.85 -20.22
C HIS A 113 -9.24 -10.16 -18.87
N TYR A 114 -10.33 -9.45 -18.57
CA TYR A 114 -11.11 -9.63 -17.37
C TYR A 114 -12.58 -9.31 -17.62
N ASN A 115 -13.50 -10.22 -17.27
CA ASN A 115 -14.96 -10.05 -17.44
C ASN A 115 -15.41 -9.56 -18.83
N GLY A 116 -14.75 -10.03 -19.90
CA GLY A 116 -15.07 -9.62 -21.28
C GLY A 116 -14.47 -8.26 -21.69
N HIS A 117 -13.74 -7.59 -20.80
CA HIS A 117 -12.97 -6.39 -21.11
C HIS A 117 -11.52 -6.76 -21.41
N GLU A 118 -10.93 -6.11 -22.41
CA GLU A 118 -9.52 -6.25 -22.76
C GLU A 118 -8.84 -4.89 -22.65
N GLN A 119 -7.68 -4.84 -21.99
CA GLN A 119 -6.89 -3.61 -21.84
C GLN A 119 -5.38 -3.91 -21.87
N MET A 120 -4.60 -2.98 -22.43
CA MET A 120 -3.13 -3.04 -22.37
C MET A 120 -2.62 -2.25 -21.15
N LEU A 121 -2.19 -2.94 -20.10
CA LEU A 121 -1.83 -2.36 -18.81
C LEU A 121 -0.35 -2.54 -18.46
N PRO A 122 0.26 -1.62 -17.69
CA PRO A 122 1.64 -1.78 -17.23
C PRO A 122 1.75 -2.88 -16.17
N ILE A 123 2.87 -3.59 -16.10
CA ILE A 123 3.14 -4.52 -14.99
C ILE A 123 4.61 -4.44 -14.59
N TYR A 124 4.88 -4.44 -13.30
CA TYR A 124 6.23 -4.46 -12.76
C TYR A 124 6.63 -5.89 -12.41
N VAL A 125 7.83 -6.29 -12.81
CA VAL A 125 8.40 -7.59 -12.44
C VAL A 125 9.40 -7.38 -11.33
N VAL A 126 9.18 -8.01 -10.19
CA VAL A 126 10.00 -7.84 -9.00
C VAL A 126 10.68 -9.14 -8.59
N GLU A 127 11.75 -9.02 -7.81
CA GLU A 127 12.35 -10.15 -7.13
C GLU A 127 11.53 -10.55 -5.90
N GLY A 128 11.44 -11.87 -5.64
CA GLY A 128 10.78 -12.41 -4.45
C GLY A 128 9.89 -13.61 -4.73
N ASN A 129 9.23 -14.09 -3.68
CA ASN A 129 8.36 -15.29 -3.68
C ASN A 129 6.92 -14.98 -3.25
N GLY A 130 6.54 -13.69 -3.23
CA GLY A 130 5.19 -13.25 -2.88
C GLY A 130 4.14 -13.50 -3.97
N PRO A 131 2.85 -13.30 -3.66
CA PRO A 131 1.81 -13.34 -4.67
C PRO A 131 1.98 -12.21 -5.70
N ALA A 132 1.36 -12.38 -6.86
CA ALA A 132 1.14 -11.25 -7.76
C ALA A 132 0.09 -10.30 -7.14
N LEU A 133 0.37 -9.01 -7.12
CA LEU A 133 -0.49 -8.01 -6.48
C LEU A 133 -1.09 -7.10 -7.56
N MET A 134 -2.40 -6.89 -7.48
CA MET A 134 -3.15 -5.96 -8.31
C MET A 134 -3.28 -4.63 -7.56
N GLY A 135 -2.44 -3.67 -7.97
CA GLY A 135 -2.40 -2.33 -7.42
C GLY A 135 -3.42 -1.41 -8.08
N ARG A 136 -3.52 -0.18 -7.54
CA ARG A 136 -4.51 0.83 -7.96
C ARG A 136 -4.48 1.15 -9.45
N ASP A 137 -3.32 1.11 -10.09
CA ASP A 137 -3.18 1.30 -11.54
C ASP A 137 -4.06 0.35 -12.36
N TRP A 138 -4.26 -0.89 -11.91
CA TRP A 138 -5.19 -1.83 -12.55
C TRP A 138 -6.59 -1.74 -11.96
N LEU A 139 -6.73 -1.47 -10.66
CA LEU A 139 -8.05 -1.35 -10.02
C LEU A 139 -8.87 -0.20 -10.60
N LEU A 140 -8.22 0.85 -11.10
CA LEU A 140 -8.88 1.99 -11.75
C LEU A 140 -9.33 1.69 -13.19
N GLU A 141 -8.69 0.72 -13.85
CA GLU A 141 -8.89 0.43 -15.27
C GLU A 141 -9.77 -0.81 -15.50
N LEU A 142 -9.71 -1.79 -14.60
CA LEU A 142 -10.45 -3.04 -14.74
C LEU A 142 -11.80 -2.97 -14.02
N PRO A 143 -12.91 -3.38 -14.67
CA PRO A 143 -14.24 -3.40 -14.07
C PRO A 143 -14.39 -4.63 -13.17
N LEU A 144 -13.74 -4.61 -12.01
CA LEU A 144 -13.76 -5.68 -11.03
C LEU A 144 -15.17 -5.97 -10.51
N ASP A 145 -15.52 -7.25 -10.44
CA ASP A 145 -16.79 -7.70 -9.85
C ASP A 145 -16.72 -7.69 -8.32
N TRP A 146 -16.81 -6.49 -7.76
CA TRP A 146 -16.76 -6.26 -6.32
C TRP A 146 -17.84 -6.99 -5.53
N GLN A 147 -18.96 -7.38 -6.16
CA GLN A 147 -20.02 -8.12 -5.48
C GLN A 147 -19.59 -9.55 -5.13
N ASN A 148 -18.77 -10.13 -6.00
CA ASN A 148 -18.22 -11.48 -5.82
C ASN A 148 -16.83 -11.45 -5.16
N ILE A 149 -16.07 -10.37 -5.32
CA ILE A 149 -14.81 -10.15 -4.59
C ILE A 149 -15.13 -9.80 -3.13
N LYS A 150 -14.94 -10.79 -2.26
CA LYS A 150 -15.17 -10.68 -0.80
C LYS A 150 -16.61 -10.37 -0.39
N LYS A 151 -17.52 -11.23 -0.83
CA LYS A 151 -18.90 -11.26 -0.32
C LYS A 151 -18.92 -11.26 1.21
N ILE A 152 -19.33 -10.13 1.79
CA ILE A 152 -19.62 -10.04 3.22
C ILE A 152 -20.89 -10.84 3.45
N GLN A 153 -20.74 -12.07 3.90
CA GLN A 153 -21.86 -12.80 4.48
C GLN A 153 -22.04 -12.23 5.87
N SER A 154 -23.12 -11.49 6.11
CA SER A 154 -23.57 -11.22 7.48
C SER A 154 -23.76 -12.58 8.13
N PRO A 155 -22.92 -13.00 9.08
CA PRO A 155 -23.23 -14.19 9.84
C PRO A 155 -24.58 -13.92 10.51
N ASN A 156 -25.37 -14.96 10.78
CA ASN A 156 -26.50 -14.86 11.71
C ASN A 156 -25.93 -14.64 13.13
N VAL A 157 -25.26 -13.50 13.33
CA VAL A 157 -24.86 -13.02 14.64
C VAL A 157 -26.14 -12.44 15.23
N PRO A 158 -26.58 -12.89 16.42
CA PRO A 158 -27.61 -12.19 17.16
C PRO A 158 -27.21 -10.71 17.19
N LYS A 159 -28.15 -9.80 16.93
CA LYS A 159 -27.91 -8.35 17.06
C LYS A 159 -27.36 -8.09 18.46
N GLN A 160 -26.03 -8.04 18.59
CA GLN A 160 -25.40 -7.60 19.83
C GLN A 160 -25.84 -6.14 19.99
N ASN A 161 -26.24 -5.78 21.21
CA ASN A 161 -26.64 -4.41 21.47
C ASN A 161 -25.39 -3.52 21.38
N ILE A 162 -25.13 -2.98 20.19
CA ILE A 162 -23.97 -2.13 19.90
C ILE A 162 -23.98 -0.92 20.86
N GLU A 163 -25.15 -0.49 21.31
CA GLU A 163 -25.32 0.60 22.27
C GLU A 163 -24.62 0.29 23.60
N GLU A 164 -24.63 -0.94 24.11
CA GLU A 164 -23.91 -1.27 25.38
C GLU A 164 -22.38 -1.12 25.26
N HIS A 165 -21.82 -1.40 24.08
CA HIS A 165 -20.37 -1.31 23.84
C HIS A 165 -19.91 0.08 23.36
N THR A 166 -20.83 0.92 22.85
CA THR A 166 -20.52 2.24 22.30
C THR A 166 -20.98 3.40 23.19
N ALA A 167 -22.01 3.20 24.04
CA ALA A 167 -22.60 4.25 24.87
C ALA A 167 -21.63 4.88 25.89
N ASN A 168 -20.52 4.21 26.21
CA ASN A 168 -19.52 4.69 27.16
C ASN A 168 -18.18 5.10 26.52
N SER A 169 -18.07 5.02 25.19
CA SER A 169 -16.86 5.40 24.46
C SER A 169 -17.02 6.81 23.90
N GLY A 170 -16.43 7.81 24.57
CA GLY A 170 -16.35 9.17 24.05
C GLY A 170 -15.59 9.30 22.71
N VAL A 171 -15.07 8.19 22.16
CA VAL A 171 -14.45 8.07 20.83
C VAL A 171 -15.48 8.19 19.69
N PHE A 172 -16.74 7.81 19.92
CA PHE A 172 -17.79 7.81 18.89
C PHE A 172 -18.75 9.00 18.97
N ASN A 173 -18.42 10.00 19.79
CA ASN A 173 -19.17 11.24 19.81
C ASN A 173 -18.94 12.03 18.51
N LYS A 174 -19.79 13.02 18.22
CA LYS A 174 -19.61 13.90 17.05
C LYS A 174 -18.33 14.75 17.09
N GLU A 175 -17.67 14.80 18.25
CA GLU A 175 -16.42 15.52 18.48
C GLU A 175 -15.22 14.57 18.42
N ILE A 176 -14.01 15.13 18.33
CA ILE A 176 -12.77 14.35 18.37
C ILE A 176 -12.67 13.65 19.73
N GLY A 177 -12.92 12.34 19.74
CA GLY A 177 -12.78 11.52 20.92
C GLY A 177 -11.38 10.93 21.08
N LYS A 178 -10.98 10.66 22.33
CA LYS A 178 -9.67 10.08 22.67
C LYS A 178 -9.85 8.70 23.27
N LEU A 179 -9.23 7.69 22.64
CA LEU A 179 -9.12 6.36 23.23
C LEU A 179 -8.16 6.41 24.43
N LYS A 180 -8.67 6.17 25.63
CA LYS A 180 -7.87 6.20 26.87
C LYS A 180 -7.16 4.86 27.06
N GLY A 181 -5.94 4.89 27.60
CA GLY A 181 -5.18 3.68 27.96
C GLY A 181 -4.46 2.99 26.79
N VAL A 182 -4.53 3.56 25.58
CA VAL A 182 -3.79 3.09 24.41
C VAL A 182 -2.82 4.18 23.97
N HIS A 183 -1.55 3.80 23.81
CA HIS A 183 -0.51 4.66 23.26
C HIS A 183 -0.07 4.08 21.93
N ALA A 184 -0.22 4.84 20.85
CA ALA A 184 0.37 4.46 19.58
C ALA A 184 1.89 4.58 19.70
N LEU A 185 2.59 3.49 19.44
CA LEU A 185 4.03 3.51 19.23
C LEU A 185 4.25 3.79 17.74
N LEU A 186 4.92 4.89 17.41
CA LEU A 186 5.53 5.00 16.09
C LEU A 186 6.74 4.07 16.08
N GLN A 187 6.72 3.09 15.19
CA GLN A 187 7.92 2.35 14.78
C GLN A 187 8.56 3.07 13.61
#